data_AF-A0AAU4IN54-F1
#
_entry.id   AF-A0AAU4IN54-F1
#
_cell.length_a   1.000
_cell.length_b   1.000
_cell.length_c   1.000
_cell.angle_alpha   90.00
_cell.angle_beta   90.00
_cell.angle_gamma   90.00
#
_symmetry.space_group_name_H-M   'P 1'
#
loop_
_entity.id
_entity.type
_entity.pdbx_description
1 polymer ?
#
loop_
_entity_poly.entity_id
_entity_poly.type
_entity_poly.pdbx_seq_one_letter_code
_entity_poly.pdbx_strand_id
1 'polypeptide(L)' 'MLNALADNVLCGFCRATQEDGEARTARMVNGRLAVTWHAASCPHLAADRILAERE' A
#
# COMPACT_ATOMS: atom_id res chain seq x y z
N MET A 1 19.50 -4.30 9.69
CA MET A 1 18.51 -4.89 8.75
C MET A 1 17.16 -4.91 9.45
N LEU A 2 16.28 -3.94 9.16
CA LEU A 2 14.90 -3.89 9.67
C LEU A 2 14.03 -4.74 8.74
N ASN A 3 14.04 -6.06 8.95
CA ASN A 3 13.19 -6.99 8.20
C ASN A 3 11.85 -7.22 8.92
N ALA A 4 10.75 -7.06 8.18
CA ALA A 4 9.49 -7.80 8.35
C ALA A 4 8.48 -7.43 9.47
N LEU A 5 8.12 -6.15 9.65
CA LEU A 5 6.98 -5.77 10.50
C LEU A 5 5.71 -5.31 9.76
N ALA A 6 5.72 -5.25 8.42
CA ALA A 6 4.52 -4.99 7.65
C ALA A 6 3.94 -6.31 7.10
N ASP A 7 2.74 -6.70 7.54
CA ASP A 7 1.97 -7.70 6.79
C ASP A 7 1.59 -7.03 5.45
N ASN A 8 2.24 -7.46 4.36
CA ASN A 8 2.00 -6.91 3.02
C ASN A 8 0.60 -7.30 2.57
N VAL A 9 -0.33 -6.34 2.65
CA VAL A 9 -1.66 -6.50 2.08
C VAL A 9 -1.52 -6.25 0.59
N LEU A 10 -1.63 -7.31 -0.20
CA LEU A 10 -1.57 -7.19 -1.66
C LEU A 10 -2.87 -6.58 -2.19
N CYS A 11 -2.75 -5.55 -3.02
CA CYS A 11 -3.84 -5.11 -3.85
C CYS A 11 -4.26 -6.25 -4.79
N GLY A 12 -5.52 -6.69 -4.73
CA GLY A 12 -6.00 -7.76 -5.61
C GLY A 12 -5.94 -7.43 -7.11
N PHE A 13 -5.85 -6.15 -7.46
CA PHE A 13 -5.76 -5.68 -8.84
C PHE A 13 -4.32 -5.66 -9.37
N CYS A 14 -3.45 -4.83 -8.78
CA CYS A 14 -2.09 -4.66 -9.30
C CYS A 14 -1.08 -5.61 -8.68
N ARG A 15 -1.41 -6.24 -7.54
CA ARG A 15 -0.54 -7.17 -6.78
C ARG A 15 0.86 -6.65 -6.49
N ALA A 16 1.02 -5.32 -6.50
CA ALA A 16 2.28 -4.67 -6.22
C ALA A 16 2.71 -4.93 -4.80
N THR A 17 4.01 -5.00 -4.63
CA THR A 17 4.74 -5.21 -3.40
C THR A 17 5.55 -3.96 -3.06
N GLN A 18 6.40 -4.06 -2.04
CA GLN A 18 7.33 -3.01 -1.68
C GLN A 18 8.35 -2.68 -2.79
N GLU A 19 8.68 -3.62 -3.67
CA GLU A 19 9.73 -3.44 -4.68
C GLU A 19 9.26 -2.67 -5.91
N ASP A 20 7.97 -2.75 -6.22
CA ASP A 20 7.36 -2.31 -7.49
C ASP A 20 6.17 -1.35 -7.27
N GLY A 21 5.84 -1.03 -6.02
CA GLY A 21 4.69 -0.19 -5.66
C GLY A 21 5.02 1.01 -4.78
N GLU A 22 4.08 1.94 -4.73
CA GLU A 22 4.04 3.04 -3.77
C GLU A 22 3.18 2.63 -2.57
N ALA A 23 3.69 2.80 -1.35
CA ALA A 23 2.92 2.56 -0.12
C ALA A 23 1.86 3.66 0.05
N ARG A 24 0.59 3.29 0.22
CA ARG A 24 -0.49 4.28 0.39
C ARG A 24 -1.33 4.04 1.63
N THR A 25 -1.79 2.81 1.86
CA THR A 25 -2.60 2.50 3.05
C THR A 25 -1.75 1.77 4.07
N ALA A 26 -1.58 2.37 5.26
CA ALA A 26 -1.00 1.71 6.42
C ALA A 26 -2.06 1.58 7.52
N ARG A 27 -2.35 0.36 7.97
CA ARG A 27 -3.29 0.09 9.06
C ARG A 27 -2.66 -0.85 10.09
N MET A 28 -3.03 -0.74 11.36
CA MET A 28 -2.62 -1.71 12.37
C MET A 28 -3.53 -2.94 12.32
N VAL A 29 -2.94 -4.14 12.18
CA VAL A 29 -3.64 -5.43 12.20
C VAL A 29 -2.92 -6.32 13.22
N ASN A 30 -3.64 -6.81 14.24
CA ASN A 30 -3.08 -7.68 15.29
C ASN A 30 -1.77 -7.15 15.91
N GLY A 31 -1.68 -5.82 16.12
CA GLY A 31 -0.48 -5.19 16.69
C GLY A 31 0.70 -5.05 15.72
N ARG A 32 0.53 -5.39 14.43
CA ARG A 32 1.52 -5.21 13.37
C ARG A 32 1.05 -4.14 12.40
N LEU A 33 1.98 -3.44 11.78
CA LEU A 33 1.64 -2.56 10.66
C LEU A 33 1.26 -3.45 9.48
N ALA A 34 0.28 -3.04 8.70
CA ALA A 34 -0.09 -3.70 7.46
C ALA A 34 -0.14 -2.61 6.38
N VAL A 35 0.67 -2.79 5.35
CA VAL A 35 0.85 -1.78 4.29
C VAL A 35 0.33 -2.35 2.98
N THR A 36 -0.45 -1.54 2.26
CA THR A 36 -0.89 -1.83 0.89
C THR A 36 -0.04 -1.02 -0.09
N TRP A 37 0.48 -1.71 -1.10
CA TRP A 37 1.32 -1.15 -2.14
C TRP A 37 0.58 -1.13 -3.47
N HIS A 38 0.77 -0.08 -4.26
CA HIS A 38 0.16 0.06 -5.58
C HIS A 38 1.17 0.43 -6.65
N ALA A 39 1.13 -0.27 -7.79
CA ALA A 39 1.91 0.10 -8.96
C ALA A 39 1.43 1.44 -9.54
N ALA A 40 2.31 2.15 -10.25
CA ALA A 40 2.00 3.44 -10.86
C ALA A 40 0.76 3.42 -11.78
N SER A 41 0.50 2.30 -12.44
CA SER A 41 -0.64 2.08 -13.34
C SER A 41 -1.92 1.62 -12.64
N CYS A 42 -1.91 1.42 -11.32
CA CYS A 42 -3.06 0.91 -10.59
C CYS A 42 -4.15 1.99 -10.46
N PRO A 43 -5.41 1.71 -10.83
CA PRO A 43 -6.50 2.67 -10.64
C PRO A 43 -6.75 2.99 -9.16
N HIS A 44 -6.43 2.08 -8.24
CA HIS A 44 -6.50 2.35 -6.79
C HIS A 44 -5.44 3.38 -6.35
N LEU A 45 -4.24 3.39 -6.96
CA LEU A 45 -3.26 4.45 -6.69
C LEU A 45 -3.78 5.81 -7.17
N ALA A 46 -4.41 5.85 -8.35
CA ALA A 46 -5.01 7.07 -8.86
C ALA A 46 -6.11 7.59 -7.93
N ALA A 47 -6.97 6.70 -7.42
CA ALA A 47 -7.99 7.05 -6.45
C ALA A 47 -7.39 7.57 -5.13
N ASP A 48 -6.37 6.90 -4.59
CA ASP A 48 -5.67 7.32 -3.37
C ASP A 48 -5.02 8.71 -3.51
N ARG A 49 -4.52 9.07 -4.70
CA ARG A 49 -3.95 10.40 -4.96
C ARG A 49 -5.04 11.48 -4.96
N ILE A 50 -6.16 11.22 -5.62
CA ILE A 50 -7.31 12.13 -5.63
C ILE A 50 -7.83 12.37 -4.22
N LEU A 51 -7.89 11.34 -3.37
CA LEU A 51 -8.36 11.49 -1.99
C LEU A 51 -7.37 12.26 -1.11
N ALA A 52 -6.06 11.98 -1.25
CA ALA A 52 -5.02 12.68 -0.48
C ALA A 52 -4.88 14.16 -0.85
N GLU A 53 -5.17 14.55 -2.09
CA GLU A 53 -5.16 15.96 -2.54
C GLU A 53 -6.40 16.75 -2.08
N ARG A 54 -7.36 16.10 -1.42
CA ARG A 54 -8.61 16.73 -0.94
C ARG A 54 -8.63 17.00 0.57
N GLU A 55 -7.57 16.65 1.30
CA GLU A 55 -7.35 17.00 2.71
C GLU A 55 -6.56 18.32 2.85
#